data_AF-A0A914YV69-F1
#
_entry.id   AF-A0A914YV69-F1
#
_cell.length_a   1.000
_cell.length_b   1.000
_cell.length_c   1.000
_cell.angle_alpha   90.00
_cell.angle_beta   90.00
_cell.angle_gamma   90.00
#
_symmetry.space_group_name_H-M   'P 1'
#
loop_
_entity.id
_entity.type
_entity.pdbx_description
1 polymer ?
#
loop_
_entity_poly.entity_id
_entity_poly.type
_entity_poly.pdbx_seq_one_letter_code
_entity_poly.pdbx_strand_id
1 'polypeptide(L)'
;MRVLSEYCDSCSGLNNKNVDRLDVLGFNPGPIKKTPILVNTQANSQPSLRERAQMLQVYLDKFLDYCHRETVKIEWNDESKQLDCAKFLLDRIIVLYIYQVFPDMEQNGVDIFEGWEGSEEIEDQLDTADPIVIARYWLIRWMTNISASTMVENPAPGLLIFRQALFSSQKATNTLLTLMRESMHTPLACANVVHKVLFVIRQWILQIEFPAFVERNTVSIEASSLLLIHIFTSFFKNPYLTSSGDRLSSAVSVTHSILSIARELSNPSNFPLPRPLSKVVWSELIKRITEAVAICSSRSDAFSRGTAGGFTNTLLSICVFICAIREIDIDDKMWDEIWIVFKNGIFWQQMVQQWSKVVDNVTRALILNLFAIDIHERSDDNSEGHGKRLASNRSDKSSENGSVNGNNGGGMYGNSDEETIIEPNSDKDIQSVVQIQLKHFILNKLFKQFHV
;
A
#
# COMPACT_ATOMS: atom_id res chain seq x y z
N MET A 1 12.36 -25.58 12.83
CA MET A 1 13.68 -25.30 13.45
C MET A 1 14.82 -25.54 12.46
N ARG A 2 15.11 -26.78 12.02
CA ARG A 2 16.28 -27.06 11.15
C ARG A 2 16.30 -26.39 9.77
N VAL A 3 15.14 -26.18 9.14
CA VAL A 3 15.09 -25.72 7.74
C VAL A 3 15.59 -24.28 7.61
N LEU A 4 15.02 -23.31 8.33
CA LEU A 4 15.49 -21.91 8.23
C LEU A 4 16.93 -21.74 8.72
N SER A 5 17.35 -22.42 9.79
CA SER A 5 18.75 -22.41 10.24
C SER A 5 19.70 -22.95 9.16
N GLU A 6 19.31 -24.02 8.47
CA GLU A 6 20.09 -24.59 7.35
C GLU A 6 20.23 -23.62 6.16
N TYR A 7 19.30 -22.66 5.98
CA TYR A 7 19.36 -21.68 4.89
C TYR A 7 19.94 -20.32 5.31
N CYS A 8 19.75 -19.87 6.55
CA CYS A 8 20.11 -18.53 7.02
C CYS A 8 21.40 -18.45 7.86
N ASP A 9 21.84 -19.54 8.54
CA ASP A 9 22.96 -19.49 9.52
C ASP A 9 24.37 -19.54 8.90
N SER A 10 24.58 -19.03 7.69
CA SER A 10 25.92 -18.96 7.10
C SER A 10 26.48 -17.55 6.94
N CYS A 11 25.72 -16.53 7.38
CA CYS A 11 26.17 -15.14 7.36
C CYS A 11 26.64 -14.62 8.74
N SER A 12 26.60 -15.43 9.80
CA SER A 12 27.11 -15.04 11.13
C SER A 12 28.27 -15.93 11.57
N GLY A 13 29.48 -15.49 11.26
CA GLY A 13 30.70 -16.00 11.90
C GLY A 13 30.77 -15.55 13.36
N LEU A 14 29.84 -15.99 14.21
CA LEU A 14 29.90 -15.80 15.66
C LEU A 14 29.48 -17.10 16.36
N ASN A 15 30.45 -17.64 17.10
CA ASN A 15 30.38 -18.81 17.95
C ASN A 15 29.05 -18.92 18.71
N ASN A 16 28.30 -19.99 18.45
CA ASN A 16 27.42 -20.57 19.47
C ASN A 16 27.76 -22.05 19.64
N LYS A 17 28.89 -22.30 20.30
CA LYS A 17 29.06 -23.52 21.10
C LYS A 17 28.16 -23.35 22.33
N ASN A 18 27.00 -24.01 22.32
CA ASN A 18 26.28 -24.53 23.49
C ASN A 18 24.79 -24.65 23.17
N VAL A 19 24.42 -25.65 22.37
CA VAL A 19 23.09 -26.27 22.48
C VAL A 19 23.28 -27.78 22.39
N ASP A 20 23.88 -28.34 23.44
CA ASP A 20 23.80 -29.76 23.71
C ASP A 20 23.09 -29.95 25.05
N ARG A 21 22.21 -30.96 25.06
CA ARG A 21 21.47 -31.56 26.19
C ARG A 21 20.07 -31.01 26.47
N LEU A 22 19.11 -31.70 25.87
CA LEU A 22 17.94 -32.23 26.57
C LEU A 22 17.43 -33.46 25.81
N ASP A 23 18.19 -34.56 25.91
CA ASP A 23 17.61 -35.89 25.79
C ASP A 23 17.09 -36.28 27.18
N VAL A 24 15.82 -36.68 27.24
CA VAL A 24 15.22 -37.72 28.11
C VAL A 24 13.71 -37.45 28.20
N LEU A 25 12.94 -38.13 27.34
CA LEU A 25 11.96 -39.16 27.72
C LEU A 25 11.32 -39.71 26.44
N GLY A 26 11.45 -41.03 26.29
CA GLY A 26 11.24 -41.72 25.03
C GLY A 26 9.80 -41.75 24.55
N PHE A 27 9.63 -41.41 23.27
CA PHE A 27 8.72 -42.07 22.35
C PHE A 27 9.42 -42.11 21.00
N ASN A 28 9.67 -43.31 20.48
CA ASN A 28 10.20 -43.54 19.14
C ASN A 28 9.05 -43.47 18.12
N PRO A 29 9.02 -42.53 17.16
CA PRO A 29 8.34 -42.75 15.89
C PRO A 29 9.33 -43.36 14.90
N GLY A 30 8.93 -44.46 14.26
CA GLY A 30 9.74 -45.21 13.31
C GLY A 30 10.27 -44.41 12.11
N PRO A 31 11.08 -45.05 11.25
CA PRO A 31 11.89 -44.33 10.26
C PRO A 31 11.02 -43.63 9.22
N ILE A 32 11.07 -42.30 9.22
CA ILE A 32 10.53 -41.45 8.16
C ILE A 32 11.27 -41.81 6.87
N LYS A 33 10.57 -42.42 5.91
CA LYS A 33 11.09 -42.65 4.56
C LYS A 33 11.38 -41.29 3.91
N LYS A 34 12.67 -40.95 3.84
CA LYS A 34 13.16 -39.85 3.00
C LYS A 34 13.10 -40.31 1.54
N THR A 35 12.03 -39.98 0.83
CA THR A 35 12.08 -39.89 -0.62
C THR A 35 12.38 -38.43 -0.98
N PRO A 36 13.61 -38.10 -1.41
CA PRO A 36 13.87 -36.80 -1.99
C PRO A 36 13.27 -36.81 -3.39
N ILE A 37 12.31 -35.93 -3.64
CA ILE A 37 12.05 -35.49 -5.01
C ILE A 37 13.15 -34.48 -5.31
N LEU A 38 14.25 -34.93 -5.91
CA LEU A 38 15.10 -34.17 -6.83
C LEU A 38 16.20 -35.10 -7.37
N VAL A 39 16.38 -35.04 -8.68
CA VAL A 39 17.32 -35.83 -9.47
C VAL A 39 18.76 -35.55 -9.01
N ASN A 40 19.51 -36.64 -8.93
CA ASN A 40 20.91 -36.72 -8.56
C ASN A 40 21.78 -35.96 -9.57
N THR A 41 22.56 -34.97 -9.13
CA THR A 41 23.78 -34.56 -9.81
C THR A 41 24.85 -34.30 -8.78
N GLN A 42 25.97 -34.99 -8.95
CA GLN A 42 27.12 -35.00 -8.06
C GLN A 42 27.84 -33.64 -8.08
N ALA A 43 28.03 -33.02 -6.91
CA ALA A 43 29.26 -32.34 -6.50
C ALA A 43 29.14 -31.93 -5.03
N ASN A 44 30.18 -32.21 -4.25
CA ASN A 44 30.28 -31.98 -2.81
C ASN A 44 30.57 -30.50 -2.48
N SER A 45 29.83 -29.57 -3.09
CA SER A 45 29.94 -28.13 -2.85
C SER A 45 28.71 -27.65 -2.10
N GLN A 46 28.91 -27.02 -0.94
CA GLN A 46 27.85 -26.30 -0.24
C GLN A 46 27.18 -25.33 -1.24
N PRO A 47 25.84 -25.33 -1.33
CA PRO A 47 25.13 -24.48 -2.29
C PRO A 47 25.45 -23.00 -2.00
N SER A 48 25.65 -22.23 -3.07
CA SER A 48 25.92 -20.79 -2.98
C SER A 48 24.77 -20.06 -2.28
N LEU A 49 25.02 -18.87 -1.73
CA LEU A 49 23.98 -18.03 -1.08
C LEU A 49 22.78 -17.82 -2.01
N ARG A 50 23.03 -17.59 -3.29
CA ARG A 50 21.98 -17.40 -4.31
C ARG A 50 21.18 -18.67 -4.57
N GLU A 51 21.83 -19.83 -4.63
CA GLU A 51 21.13 -21.11 -4.80
C GLU A 51 20.31 -21.46 -3.55
N ARG A 52 20.83 -21.16 -2.35
CA ARG A 52 20.09 -21.30 -1.08
C ARG A 52 18.87 -20.41 -1.02
N ALA A 53 19.01 -19.15 -1.42
CA ALA A 53 17.89 -18.21 -1.52
C ALA A 53 16.81 -18.70 -2.50
N GLN A 54 17.21 -19.22 -3.68
CA GLN A 54 16.27 -19.79 -4.66
C GLN A 54 15.57 -21.04 -4.13
N MET A 55 16.30 -21.97 -3.50
CA MET A 55 15.70 -23.16 -2.89
C MET A 55 14.72 -22.79 -1.78
N LEU A 56 15.09 -21.84 -0.92
CA LEU A 56 14.24 -21.34 0.16
C LEU A 56 12.98 -20.67 -0.37
N GLN A 57 13.08 -19.88 -1.45
CA GLN A 57 11.92 -19.29 -2.13
C GLN A 57 10.93 -20.37 -2.57
N VAL A 58 11.39 -21.40 -3.29
CA VAL A 58 10.53 -22.48 -3.77
C VAL A 58 9.90 -23.26 -2.61
N TYR A 59 10.67 -23.48 -1.54
CA TYR A 59 10.18 -24.15 -0.35
C TYR A 59 9.08 -23.35 0.34
N LEU A 60 9.32 -22.07 0.65
CA LEU A 60 8.37 -21.22 1.37
C LEU A 60 7.08 -20.99 0.56
N ASP A 61 7.18 -20.73 -0.74
CA ASP A 61 6.02 -20.60 -1.62
C ASP A 61 5.09 -21.82 -1.52
N LYS A 62 5.67 -23.01 -1.73
CA LYS A 62 4.92 -24.27 -1.68
C LYS A 62 4.42 -24.61 -0.28
N PHE A 63 5.23 -24.38 0.75
CA PHE A 63 4.88 -24.71 2.14
C PHE A 63 3.70 -23.85 2.63
N LEU A 64 3.77 -22.53 2.44
CA LEU A 64 2.76 -21.60 2.92
C LEU A 64 1.43 -21.77 2.17
N ASP A 65 1.48 -22.05 0.86
CA ASP A 65 0.32 -22.37 0.04
C ASP A 65 -0.29 -23.74 0.43
N TYR A 66 0.55 -24.73 0.71
CA TYR A 66 0.11 -26.02 1.24
C TYR A 66 -0.66 -25.90 2.55
N CYS A 67 -0.21 -25.02 3.47
CA CYS A 67 -0.87 -24.82 4.76
C CYS A 67 -2.35 -24.47 4.63
N HIS A 68 -2.72 -23.45 3.84
CA HIS A 68 -4.13 -23.09 3.72
C HIS A 68 -4.90 -24.00 2.76
N ARG A 69 -4.28 -24.53 1.70
CA ARG A 69 -4.96 -25.39 0.72
C ARG A 69 -5.36 -26.73 1.32
N GLU A 70 -4.46 -27.39 2.03
CA GLU A 70 -4.73 -28.74 2.54
C GLU A 70 -5.60 -28.73 3.80
N THR A 71 -5.56 -27.66 4.61
CA THR A 71 -6.41 -27.54 5.81
C THR A 71 -7.91 -27.72 5.50
N VAL A 72 -8.37 -27.24 4.33
CA VAL A 72 -9.77 -27.37 3.89
C VAL A 72 -10.11 -28.77 3.39
N LYS A 73 -9.12 -29.52 2.90
CA LYS A 73 -9.33 -30.87 2.35
C LYS A 73 -9.39 -31.94 3.42
N ILE A 74 -8.95 -31.62 4.64
CA ILE A 74 -9.05 -32.56 5.76
C ILE A 74 -10.52 -32.67 6.13
N GLU A 75 -11.06 -33.89 6.07
CA GLU A 75 -12.39 -34.19 6.56
C GLU A 75 -12.38 -34.19 8.09
N TRP A 76 -13.19 -33.31 8.68
CA TRP A 76 -13.35 -33.22 10.12
C TRP A 76 -14.76 -33.65 10.50
N ASN A 77 -14.88 -34.38 11.62
CA ASN A 77 -16.18 -34.71 12.19
C ASN A 77 -16.91 -33.47 12.73
N ASP A 78 -16.15 -32.41 13.04
CA ASP A 78 -16.63 -31.14 13.59
C ASP A 78 -15.97 -30.01 12.80
N GLU A 79 -16.78 -29.19 12.12
CA GLU A 79 -16.31 -28.08 11.28
C GLU A 79 -15.49 -27.04 12.06
N SER A 80 -15.70 -26.92 13.38
CA SER A 80 -14.91 -26.02 14.23
C SER A 80 -13.42 -26.43 14.31
N LYS A 81 -13.12 -27.71 14.04
CA LYS A 81 -11.75 -28.24 14.05
C LYS A 81 -10.90 -27.72 12.91
N GLN A 82 -11.51 -27.32 11.78
CA GLN A 82 -10.80 -26.65 10.70
C GLN A 82 -10.20 -25.32 11.18
N LEU A 83 -10.99 -24.54 11.92
CA LEU A 83 -10.55 -23.27 12.48
C LEU A 83 -9.49 -23.48 13.57
N ASP A 84 -9.65 -24.48 14.44
CA ASP A 84 -8.65 -24.83 15.45
C ASP A 84 -7.31 -25.24 14.79
N CYS A 85 -7.36 -26.02 13.71
CA CYS A 85 -6.18 -26.40 12.93
C CYS A 85 -5.49 -25.17 12.32
N ALA A 86 -6.26 -24.27 11.70
CA ALA A 86 -5.72 -23.03 11.14
C ALA A 86 -5.07 -22.14 12.21
N LYS A 87 -5.71 -21.98 13.39
CA LYS A 87 -5.13 -21.26 14.53
C LYS A 87 -3.81 -21.87 14.99
N PHE A 88 -3.76 -23.20 15.10
CA PHE A 88 -2.54 -23.91 15.50
C PHE A 88 -1.42 -23.73 14.47
N LEU A 89 -1.70 -23.92 13.18
CA LEU A 89 -0.69 -23.75 12.12
C LEU A 89 -0.18 -22.31 12.05
N LEU A 90 -1.08 -21.33 12.17
CA LEU A 90 -0.72 -19.92 12.18
C LEU A 90 0.20 -19.58 13.36
N ASP A 91 -0.13 -19.99 14.59
CA ASP A 91 0.74 -19.78 15.76
C ASP A 91 2.11 -20.45 15.58
N ARG A 92 2.15 -21.67 15.02
CA ARG A 92 3.42 -22.36 14.75
C ARG A 92 4.27 -21.64 13.71
N ILE A 93 3.67 -21.09 12.66
CA ILE A 93 4.42 -20.31 11.65
C ILE A 93 4.94 -19.00 12.27
N ILE A 94 4.13 -18.34 13.11
CA ILE A 94 4.56 -17.13 13.83
C ILE A 94 5.79 -17.44 14.70
N VAL A 95 5.69 -18.43 15.58
CA VAL A 95 6.74 -18.73 16.56
C VAL A 95 7.98 -19.34 15.89
N LEU A 96 7.83 -20.22 14.91
CA LEU A 96 8.95 -20.99 14.36
C LEU A 96 9.59 -20.38 13.12
N TYR A 97 8.91 -19.46 12.42
CA TYR A 97 9.43 -18.85 11.19
C TYR A 97 9.49 -17.33 11.31
N ILE A 98 8.40 -16.67 11.72
CA ILE A 98 8.37 -15.20 11.75
C ILE A 98 9.34 -14.65 12.80
N TYR A 99 9.25 -15.10 14.06
CA TYR A 99 10.17 -14.63 15.11
C TYR A 99 11.63 -15.04 14.89
N GLN A 100 11.89 -16.07 14.07
CA GLN A 100 13.26 -16.42 13.70
C GLN A 100 13.88 -15.40 12.72
N VAL A 101 13.05 -14.80 11.87
CA VAL A 101 13.50 -13.89 10.80
C VAL A 101 13.39 -12.41 11.22
N PHE A 102 12.55 -12.15 12.23
CA PHE A 102 12.36 -10.85 12.90
C PHE A 102 12.56 -11.03 14.41
N PRO A 103 13.82 -11.12 14.89
CA PRO A 103 14.13 -11.48 16.28
C PRO A 103 13.72 -10.42 17.30
N ASP A 104 13.60 -9.15 16.89
CA ASP A 104 13.22 -8.01 17.71
C ASP A 104 11.70 -7.75 17.70
N MET A 105 10.91 -8.55 16.97
CA MET A 105 9.47 -8.34 16.79
C MET A 105 8.66 -8.33 18.10
N GLU A 106 9.10 -9.04 19.13
CA GLU A 106 8.42 -9.05 20.43
C GLU A 106 8.70 -7.77 21.25
N GLN A 107 9.82 -7.06 21.00
CA GLN A 107 10.24 -5.86 21.72
C GLN A 107 9.94 -4.57 20.95
N ASN A 108 10.07 -4.59 19.62
CA ASN A 108 9.91 -3.45 18.71
C ASN A 108 8.66 -3.57 17.81
N GLY A 109 7.73 -4.48 18.14
CA GLY A 109 6.53 -4.75 17.37
C GLY A 109 5.50 -3.63 17.38
N VAL A 110 4.47 -3.79 16.56
CA VAL A 110 3.26 -2.97 16.57
C VAL A 110 2.25 -3.61 17.51
N ASP A 111 1.80 -2.86 18.52
CA ASP A 111 0.62 -3.19 19.30
C ASP A 111 -0.62 -2.46 18.76
N ILE A 112 -1.70 -3.20 18.61
CA ILE A 112 -2.92 -2.66 18.02
C ILE A 112 -3.67 -1.65 18.92
N PHE A 113 -3.43 -1.67 20.22
CA PHE A 113 -4.04 -0.77 21.21
C PHE A 113 -3.10 0.35 21.63
N GLU A 114 -1.83 0.03 21.86
CA GLU A 114 -0.81 0.98 22.34
C GLU A 114 -0.06 1.67 21.19
N GLY A 115 -0.25 1.20 19.96
CA GLY A 115 0.42 1.74 18.79
C GLY A 115 1.82 1.15 18.65
N TRP A 116 2.80 2.00 18.35
CA TRP A 116 4.17 1.56 18.13
C TRP A 116 5.10 2.19 19.16
N GLU A 117 5.84 1.34 19.89
CA GLU A 117 6.74 1.73 20.99
C GLU A 117 8.23 1.52 20.67
N GLY A 118 8.59 1.15 19.43
CA GLY A 118 9.97 0.82 19.06
C GLY A 118 10.84 2.02 18.71
N SER A 119 12.15 1.89 18.91
CA SER A 119 13.12 2.87 18.43
C SER A 119 13.35 2.74 16.91
N GLU A 120 13.65 3.85 16.22
CA GLU A 120 14.04 3.83 14.80
C GLU A 120 15.48 3.33 14.67
N GLU A 121 15.68 2.03 14.87
CA GLU A 121 16.99 1.43 14.66
C GLU A 121 17.39 1.54 13.19
N ILE A 122 18.62 2.00 12.96
CA ILE A 122 19.23 2.06 11.64
C ILE A 122 19.54 0.61 11.25
N GLU A 123 18.62 -0.04 10.54
CA GLU A 123 18.89 -1.36 9.98
C GLU A 123 19.99 -1.27 8.92
N ASP A 124 20.99 -2.14 9.02
CA ASP A 124 22.00 -2.33 7.99
C ASP A 124 21.35 -2.77 6.67
N GLN A 125 21.87 -2.25 5.55
CA GLN A 125 21.39 -2.67 4.23
C GLN A 125 21.74 -4.16 3.98
N LEU A 126 20.70 -4.98 3.90
CA LEU A 126 20.76 -6.39 3.55
C LEU A 126 20.89 -6.59 2.04
N ASP A 127 21.67 -7.60 1.65
CA ASP A 127 21.74 -8.03 0.25
C ASP A 127 20.41 -8.69 -0.15
N THR A 128 19.84 -8.25 -1.27
CA THR A 128 18.65 -8.85 -1.88
C THR A 128 18.77 -10.35 -2.18
N ALA A 129 19.98 -10.87 -2.34
CA ALA A 129 20.24 -12.29 -2.54
C ALA A 129 20.36 -13.08 -1.23
N ASP A 130 20.25 -12.43 -0.06
CA ASP A 130 20.31 -13.10 1.23
C ASP A 130 19.04 -13.96 1.46
N PRO A 131 19.19 -15.24 1.83
CA PRO A 131 18.06 -16.09 2.23
C PRO A 131 17.13 -15.46 3.28
N ILE A 132 17.64 -14.62 4.19
CA ILE A 132 16.81 -13.94 5.18
C ILE A 132 15.82 -12.96 4.53
N VAL A 133 16.23 -12.23 3.49
CA VAL A 133 15.37 -11.30 2.75
C VAL A 133 14.27 -12.07 2.01
N ILE A 134 14.61 -13.22 1.44
CA ILE A 134 13.63 -14.13 0.81
C ILE A 134 12.62 -14.61 1.86
N ALA A 135 13.07 -15.04 3.04
CA ALA A 135 12.17 -15.47 4.10
C ALA A 135 11.23 -14.35 4.55
N ARG A 136 11.77 -13.14 4.81
CA ARG A 136 10.99 -11.94 5.14
C ARG A 136 9.90 -11.68 4.10
N TYR A 137 10.29 -11.65 2.82
CA TYR A 137 9.37 -11.39 1.71
C TYR A 137 8.19 -12.37 1.67
N TRP A 138 8.46 -13.68 1.76
CA TRP A 138 7.41 -14.70 1.63
C TRP A 138 6.47 -14.74 2.83
N LEU A 139 6.99 -14.53 4.05
CA LEU A 139 6.19 -14.48 5.27
C LEU A 139 5.27 -13.24 5.30
N ILE A 140 5.81 -12.06 4.95
CA ILE A 140 5.00 -10.83 4.83
C ILE A 140 3.92 -11.03 3.75
N ARG A 141 4.30 -11.54 2.58
CA ARG A 141 3.35 -11.77 1.46
C ARG A 141 2.23 -12.72 1.88
N TRP A 142 2.53 -13.80 2.57
CA TRP A 142 1.54 -14.79 2.99
C TRP A 142 0.55 -14.21 4.01
N MET A 143 1.05 -13.57 5.07
CA MET A 143 0.20 -12.90 6.07
C MET A 143 -0.67 -11.82 5.45
N THR A 144 -0.11 -11.03 4.53
CA THR A 144 -0.84 -9.98 3.80
C THR A 144 -1.91 -10.57 2.88
N ASN A 145 -1.65 -11.70 2.20
CA ASN A 145 -2.66 -12.35 1.36
C ASN A 145 -3.82 -12.91 2.20
N ILE A 146 -3.53 -13.45 3.39
CA ILE A 146 -4.57 -13.88 4.34
C ILE A 146 -5.41 -12.67 4.78
N SER A 147 -4.76 -11.55 5.14
CA SER A 147 -5.46 -10.33 5.55
C SER A 147 -6.15 -9.59 4.39
N ALA A 148 -5.88 -9.94 3.15
CA ALA A 148 -6.53 -9.39 1.97
C ALA A 148 -7.60 -10.33 1.39
N SER A 149 -7.84 -11.51 1.99
CA SER A 149 -8.60 -12.56 1.31
C SER A 149 -10.02 -12.13 0.92
N THR A 150 -10.69 -11.32 1.74
CA THR A 150 -12.04 -10.78 1.47
C THR A 150 -12.07 -9.66 0.43
N MET A 151 -10.93 -9.11 0.06
CA MET A 151 -10.77 -8.04 -0.93
C MET A 151 -10.59 -8.56 -2.36
N VAL A 152 -10.52 -9.87 -2.54
CA VAL A 152 -10.26 -10.54 -3.83
C VAL A 152 -11.53 -11.25 -4.31
N GLU A 153 -11.80 -11.21 -5.61
CA GLU A 153 -12.89 -11.96 -6.22
C GLU A 153 -12.67 -13.48 -6.05
N ASN A 154 -13.71 -14.20 -5.60
CA ASN A 154 -13.69 -15.65 -5.37
C ASN A 154 -12.51 -16.13 -4.50
N PRO A 155 -12.48 -15.75 -3.21
CA PRO A 155 -11.40 -16.14 -2.33
C PRO A 155 -11.33 -17.64 -2.10
N ALA A 156 -10.12 -18.18 -2.07
CA ALA A 156 -9.90 -19.58 -1.69
C ALA A 156 -10.46 -19.83 -0.28
N PRO A 157 -11.29 -20.87 -0.06
CA PRO A 157 -11.90 -21.13 1.25
C PRO A 157 -10.88 -21.24 2.39
N GLY A 158 -9.69 -21.78 2.10
CA GLY A 158 -8.62 -21.92 3.08
C GLY A 158 -8.09 -20.56 3.56
N LEU A 159 -8.00 -19.57 2.68
CA LEU A 159 -7.59 -18.22 3.06
C LEU A 159 -8.61 -17.56 3.96
N LEU A 160 -9.91 -17.79 3.75
CA LEU A 160 -10.97 -17.26 4.61
C LEU A 160 -10.89 -17.82 6.03
N ILE A 161 -10.62 -19.12 6.18
CA ILE A 161 -10.45 -19.76 7.50
C ILE A 161 -9.19 -19.21 8.19
N PHE A 162 -8.09 -19.07 7.45
CA PHE A 162 -6.87 -18.46 7.99
C PHE A 162 -7.07 -16.99 8.35
N ARG A 163 -7.89 -16.24 7.61
CA ARG A 163 -8.27 -14.86 7.95
C ARG A 163 -9.03 -14.83 9.28
N GLN A 164 -9.99 -15.73 9.46
CA GLN A 164 -10.73 -15.84 10.70
C GLN A 164 -9.80 -16.20 11.87
N ALA A 165 -8.85 -17.12 11.67
CA ALA A 165 -7.84 -17.47 12.66
C ALA A 165 -6.95 -16.26 13.01
N LEU A 166 -6.48 -15.51 12.00
CA LEU A 166 -5.64 -14.33 12.13
C LEU A 166 -6.27 -13.27 13.04
N PHE A 167 -7.52 -12.90 12.76
CA PHE A 167 -8.24 -11.89 13.54
C PHE A 167 -8.96 -12.45 14.78
N SER A 168 -8.75 -13.73 15.12
CA SER A 168 -9.19 -14.30 16.40
C SER A 168 -8.14 -14.18 17.50
N SER A 169 -6.90 -13.81 17.15
CA SER A 169 -5.77 -13.72 18.06
C SER A 169 -5.13 -12.33 17.98
N GLN A 170 -5.02 -11.63 19.11
CA GLN A 170 -4.31 -10.35 19.20
C GLN A 170 -2.84 -10.53 18.79
N LYS A 171 -2.16 -11.57 19.28
CA LYS A 171 -0.77 -11.89 18.89
C LYS A 171 -0.61 -11.98 17.37
N ALA A 172 -1.51 -12.71 16.70
CA ALA A 172 -1.44 -12.88 15.25
C ALA A 172 -1.75 -11.57 14.51
N THR A 173 -2.67 -10.76 15.03
CA THR A 173 -3.00 -9.43 14.46
C THR A 173 -1.85 -8.44 14.63
N ASN A 174 -1.24 -8.35 15.81
CA ASN A 174 -0.04 -7.54 16.07
C ASN A 174 1.12 -7.99 15.18
N THR A 175 1.29 -9.31 15.00
CA THR A 175 2.30 -9.87 14.08
C THR A 175 2.06 -9.41 12.64
N LEU A 176 0.82 -9.45 12.14
CA LEU A 176 0.47 -8.93 10.82
C LEU A 176 0.84 -7.45 10.69
N LEU A 177 0.42 -6.61 11.63
CA LEU A 177 0.63 -5.17 11.58
C LEU A 177 2.12 -4.83 11.65
N THR A 178 2.89 -5.58 12.44
CA THR A 178 4.35 -5.48 12.47
C THR A 178 4.96 -5.86 11.13
N LEU A 179 4.55 -6.98 10.52
CA LEU A 179 5.01 -7.37 9.19
C LEU A 179 4.67 -6.35 8.10
N MET A 180 3.52 -5.68 8.20
CA MET A 180 3.15 -4.58 7.30
C MET A 180 4.09 -3.37 7.47
N ARG A 181 4.48 -3.02 8.70
CA ARG A 181 5.52 -2.01 8.98
C ARG A 181 6.88 -2.43 8.41
N GLU A 182 7.32 -3.66 8.72
CA GLU A 182 8.62 -4.18 8.26
C GLU A 182 8.71 -4.20 6.74
N SER A 183 7.60 -4.45 6.05
CA SER A 183 7.56 -4.40 4.58
C SER A 183 8.06 -3.05 4.02
N MET A 184 7.81 -1.94 4.72
CA MET A 184 8.19 -0.60 4.29
C MET A 184 9.71 -0.36 4.34
N HIS A 185 10.45 -1.18 5.09
CA HIS A 185 11.91 -1.10 5.23
C HIS A 185 12.63 -2.20 4.43
N THR A 186 11.90 -3.06 3.72
CA THR A 186 12.51 -4.09 2.87
C THR A 186 13.31 -3.49 1.70
N PRO A 187 14.29 -4.23 1.15
CA PRO A 187 15.00 -3.82 -0.06
C PRO A 187 14.05 -3.49 -1.22
N LEU A 188 14.42 -2.53 -2.08
CA LEU A 188 13.57 -2.10 -3.19
C LEU A 188 13.25 -3.21 -4.22
N ALA A 189 14.06 -4.26 -4.29
CA ALA A 189 13.75 -5.45 -5.11
C ALA A 189 12.47 -6.18 -4.63
N CYS A 190 12.06 -5.95 -3.38
CA CYS A 190 10.85 -6.50 -2.77
C CYS A 190 9.62 -5.60 -2.95
N ALA A 191 9.67 -4.53 -3.75
CA ALA A 191 8.57 -3.56 -3.90
C ALA A 191 7.18 -4.17 -4.17
N ASN A 192 7.12 -5.35 -4.82
CA ASN A 192 5.88 -6.09 -5.04
C ASN A 192 5.14 -6.43 -3.72
N VAL A 193 5.85 -6.80 -2.65
CA VAL A 193 5.19 -7.06 -1.35
C VAL A 193 4.74 -5.76 -0.70
N VAL A 194 5.51 -4.68 -0.86
CA VAL A 194 5.14 -3.35 -0.37
C VAL A 194 3.86 -2.87 -1.02
N HIS A 195 3.72 -2.99 -2.35
CA HIS A 195 2.48 -2.65 -3.05
C HIS A 195 1.28 -3.49 -2.59
N LYS A 196 1.46 -4.78 -2.27
CA LYS A 196 0.40 -5.62 -1.69
C LYS A 196 -0.02 -5.13 -0.30
N VAL A 197 0.94 -4.74 0.54
CA VAL A 197 0.64 -4.17 1.86
C VAL A 197 -0.07 -2.83 1.70
N LEU A 198 0.40 -1.95 0.81
CA LEU A 198 -0.26 -0.67 0.50
C LEU A 198 -1.68 -0.86 -0.03
N PHE A 199 -1.94 -1.91 -0.82
CA PHE A 199 -3.30 -2.24 -1.24
C PHE A 199 -4.21 -2.52 -0.03
N VAL A 200 -3.78 -3.36 0.92
CA VAL A 200 -4.54 -3.65 2.15
C VAL A 200 -4.75 -2.37 2.98
N ILE A 201 -3.68 -1.59 3.18
CA ILE A 201 -3.74 -0.31 3.90
C ILE A 201 -4.74 0.63 3.23
N ARG A 202 -4.72 0.74 1.90
CA ARG A 202 -5.65 1.57 1.13
C ARG A 202 -7.10 1.16 1.38
N GLN A 203 -7.41 -0.14 1.32
CA GLN A 203 -8.79 -0.61 1.55
C GLN A 203 -9.27 -0.27 2.97
N TRP A 204 -8.39 -0.38 3.97
CA TRP A 204 -8.74 -0.11 5.37
C TRP A 204 -8.83 1.37 5.70
N ILE A 205 -7.87 2.18 5.25
CA ILE A 205 -7.81 3.62 5.58
C ILE A 205 -8.90 4.41 4.85
N LEU A 206 -9.24 4.02 3.62
CA LEU A 206 -10.38 4.57 2.88
C LEU A 206 -11.71 3.96 3.33
N GLN A 207 -11.69 3.04 4.31
CA GLN A 207 -12.87 2.38 4.87
C GLN A 207 -13.74 1.67 3.81
N ILE A 208 -13.10 1.17 2.75
CA ILE A 208 -13.75 0.31 1.74
C ILE A 208 -14.04 -1.06 2.37
N GLU A 209 -13.11 -1.54 3.19
CA GLU A 209 -13.30 -2.67 4.10
C GLU A 209 -12.86 -2.25 5.51
N PHE A 210 -13.65 -2.56 6.52
CA PHE A 210 -13.21 -2.42 7.91
C PHE A 210 -12.41 -3.65 8.33
N PRO A 211 -11.19 -3.51 8.86
CA PRO A 211 -10.49 -4.65 9.44
C PRO A 211 -11.28 -5.19 10.65
N ALA A 212 -11.22 -6.50 10.87
CA ALA A 212 -12.06 -7.18 11.86
C ALA A 212 -11.94 -6.61 13.29
N PHE A 213 -10.77 -6.08 13.66
CA PHE A 213 -10.55 -5.44 14.97
C PHE A 213 -11.18 -4.04 15.10
N VAL A 214 -11.46 -3.34 13.99
CA VAL A 214 -12.26 -2.11 13.97
C VAL A 214 -13.74 -2.45 13.90
N GLU A 215 -14.12 -3.45 13.08
CA GLU A 215 -15.51 -3.87 12.93
C GLU A 215 -16.13 -4.35 14.24
N ARG A 216 -15.35 -5.08 15.05
CA ARG A 216 -15.75 -5.54 16.40
C ARG A 216 -15.73 -4.44 17.46
N ASN A 217 -15.40 -3.19 17.10
CA ASN A 217 -15.20 -2.06 18.00
C ASN A 217 -14.15 -2.32 19.10
N THR A 218 -13.21 -3.24 18.87
CA THR A 218 -12.10 -3.46 19.81
C THR A 218 -11.10 -2.32 19.75
N VAL A 219 -10.88 -1.76 18.56
CA VAL A 219 -9.94 -0.66 18.30
C VAL A 219 -10.71 0.46 17.62
N SER A 220 -10.47 1.70 18.05
CA SER A 220 -11.13 2.86 17.45
C SER A 220 -10.64 3.10 16.02
N ILE A 221 -11.48 3.72 15.19
CA ILE A 221 -11.09 4.11 13.82
C ILE A 221 -9.94 5.11 13.88
N GLU A 222 -9.97 6.03 14.84
CA GLU A 222 -8.87 6.99 15.05
C GLU A 222 -7.54 6.28 15.29
N ALA A 223 -7.46 5.36 16.26
CA ALA A 223 -6.23 4.63 16.57
C ALA A 223 -5.78 3.79 15.37
N SER A 224 -6.70 3.09 14.71
CA SER A 224 -6.39 2.31 13.51
C SER A 224 -5.90 3.19 12.36
N SER A 225 -6.51 4.35 12.11
CA SER A 225 -6.11 5.25 11.04
C SER A 225 -4.75 5.87 11.30
N LEU A 226 -4.48 6.31 12.53
CA LEU A 226 -3.16 6.79 12.94
C LEU A 226 -2.10 5.71 12.71
N LEU A 227 -2.33 4.50 13.18
CA LEU A 227 -1.40 3.39 12.98
C LEU A 227 -1.11 3.14 11.49
N LEU A 228 -2.15 3.08 10.66
CA LEU A 228 -2.00 2.86 9.22
C LEU A 228 -1.21 3.99 8.54
N ILE A 229 -1.45 5.25 8.92
CA ILE A 229 -0.67 6.41 8.45
C ILE A 229 0.80 6.25 8.79
N HIS A 230 1.12 5.90 10.03
CA HIS A 230 2.49 5.68 10.46
C HIS A 230 3.16 4.55 9.69
N ILE A 231 2.45 3.43 9.47
CA ILE A 231 2.96 2.30 8.70
C ILE A 231 3.31 2.74 7.28
N PHE A 232 2.36 3.23 6.47
CA PHE A 232 2.67 3.49 5.06
C PHE A 232 3.67 4.65 4.86
N THR A 233 3.69 5.64 5.76
CA THR A 233 4.65 6.76 5.67
C THR A 233 6.06 6.38 6.14
N SER A 234 6.20 5.29 6.90
CA SER A 234 7.53 4.81 7.33
C SER A 234 8.44 4.42 6.15
N PHE A 235 7.87 4.11 4.98
CA PHE A 235 8.63 3.86 3.76
C PHE A 235 9.60 5.00 3.42
N PHE A 236 9.29 6.25 3.76
CA PHE A 236 10.18 7.39 3.46
C PHE A 236 11.45 7.43 4.31
N LYS A 237 11.53 6.59 5.35
CA LYS A 237 12.73 6.35 6.17
C LYS A 237 13.55 5.15 5.69
N ASN A 238 13.10 4.48 4.63
CA ASN A 238 13.75 3.29 4.10
C ASN A 238 15.19 3.63 3.64
N PRO A 239 16.22 2.93 4.17
CA PRO A 239 17.62 3.25 3.90
C PRO A 239 18.00 3.01 2.43
N TYR A 240 17.27 2.17 1.69
CA TYR A 240 17.55 1.88 0.28
C TYR A 240 17.13 3.02 -0.66
N LEU A 241 16.34 3.99 -0.19
CA LEU A 241 16.01 5.18 -0.99
C LEU A 241 17.25 5.98 -1.36
N THR A 242 18.28 5.98 -0.50
CA THR A 242 19.52 6.72 -0.77
C THR A 242 20.32 6.19 -1.94
N SER A 243 20.23 4.88 -2.15
CA SER A 243 21.08 4.12 -3.06
C SER A 243 20.17 3.32 -4.00
N SER A 244 19.13 3.98 -4.52
CA SER A 244 18.08 3.31 -5.28
C SER A 244 18.62 2.56 -6.52
N GLY A 245 19.71 3.06 -7.13
CA GLY A 245 20.38 2.41 -8.27
C GLY A 245 19.41 1.98 -9.36
N ASP A 246 19.52 0.73 -9.80
CA ASP A 246 18.65 0.12 -10.83
C ASP A 246 17.19 -0.08 -10.37
N ARG A 247 16.89 0.10 -9.08
CA ARG A 247 15.55 -0.04 -8.48
C ARG A 247 14.85 1.31 -8.25
N LEU A 248 15.36 2.37 -8.87
CA LEU A 248 14.77 3.71 -8.83
C LEU A 248 13.29 3.71 -9.23
N SER A 249 12.92 3.02 -10.30
CA SER A 249 11.52 2.94 -10.76
C SER A 249 10.60 2.33 -9.71
N SER A 250 11.07 1.29 -9.00
CA SER A 250 10.34 0.66 -7.90
C SER A 250 10.14 1.63 -6.73
N ALA A 251 11.19 2.37 -6.33
CA ALA A 251 11.09 3.37 -5.26
C ALA A 251 10.08 4.49 -5.61
N VAL A 252 10.15 4.99 -6.85
CA VAL A 252 9.24 6.02 -7.37
C VAL A 252 7.80 5.50 -7.42
N SER A 253 7.58 4.28 -7.91
CA SER A 253 6.26 3.62 -7.97
C SER A 253 5.61 3.47 -6.59
N VAL A 254 6.36 2.96 -5.61
CA VAL A 254 5.87 2.82 -4.23
C VAL A 254 5.53 4.18 -3.62
N THR A 255 6.39 5.18 -3.84
CA THR A 255 6.15 6.56 -3.41
C THR A 255 4.85 7.11 -3.99
N HIS A 256 4.64 6.99 -5.30
CA HIS A 256 3.40 7.45 -5.93
C HIS A 256 2.16 6.72 -5.41
N SER A 257 2.28 5.43 -5.07
CA SER A 257 1.18 4.68 -4.46
C SER A 257 0.81 5.24 -3.09
N ILE A 258 1.79 5.50 -2.23
CA ILE A 258 1.60 6.14 -0.92
C ILE A 258 0.93 7.51 -1.06
N LEU A 259 1.46 8.34 -1.95
CA LEU A 259 0.95 9.69 -2.21
C LEU A 259 -0.46 9.66 -2.82
N SER A 260 -0.78 8.64 -3.62
CA SER A 260 -2.14 8.41 -4.11
C SER A 260 -3.10 8.12 -2.97
N ILE A 261 -2.75 7.21 -2.05
CA ILE A 261 -3.58 6.89 -0.88
C ILE A 261 -3.88 8.14 -0.06
N ALA A 262 -2.87 8.98 0.21
CA ALA A 262 -3.04 10.23 0.96
C ALA A 262 -4.00 11.20 0.26
N ARG A 263 -3.89 11.35 -1.07
CA ARG A 263 -4.79 12.20 -1.86
C ARG A 263 -6.21 11.67 -1.88
N GLU A 264 -6.39 10.37 -2.15
CA GLU A 264 -7.69 9.70 -2.14
C GLU A 264 -8.39 9.83 -0.80
N LEU A 265 -7.66 9.65 0.31
CA LEU A 265 -8.20 9.81 1.66
C LEU A 265 -8.70 11.24 1.88
N SER A 266 -7.92 12.23 1.45
CA SER A 266 -8.28 13.64 1.62
C SER A 266 -9.48 14.05 0.77
N ASN A 267 -9.62 13.53 -0.45
CA ASN A 267 -10.63 13.95 -1.43
C ASN A 267 -12.03 13.38 -1.10
N PRO A 268 -12.98 14.22 -0.63
CA PRO A 268 -14.31 13.75 -0.27
C PRO A 268 -15.22 13.45 -1.47
N SER A 269 -14.92 13.97 -2.67
CA SER A 269 -15.75 13.83 -3.86
C SER A 269 -15.63 12.42 -4.47
N ASN A 270 -14.41 11.89 -4.55
CA ASN A 270 -14.18 10.53 -5.07
C ASN A 270 -14.36 9.44 -4.02
N PHE A 271 -14.06 9.73 -2.76
CA PHE A 271 -14.08 8.74 -1.68
C PHE A 271 -14.78 9.31 -0.43
N PRO A 272 -16.13 9.31 -0.42
CA PRO A 272 -16.88 9.66 0.78
C PRO A 272 -16.65 8.59 1.85
N LEU A 273 -15.99 8.97 2.95
CA LEU A 273 -15.71 8.06 4.05
C LEU A 273 -17.01 7.68 4.77
N PRO A 274 -17.32 6.39 4.96
CA PRO A 274 -18.50 5.92 5.69
C PRO A 274 -18.56 6.47 7.13
N ARG A 275 -17.41 6.60 7.80
CA ARG A 275 -17.30 7.15 9.14
C ARG A 275 -16.30 8.31 9.14
N PRO A 276 -16.63 9.47 9.72
CA PRO A 276 -15.75 10.63 9.72
C PRO A 276 -14.48 10.36 10.53
N LEU A 277 -13.36 10.91 10.06
CA LEU A 277 -12.08 10.89 10.76
C LEU A 277 -11.91 12.17 11.58
N SER A 278 -11.28 12.05 12.75
CA SER A 278 -11.07 13.18 13.68
C SER A 278 -9.98 14.14 13.19
N LYS A 279 -9.96 15.37 13.72
CA LYS A 279 -8.91 16.36 13.46
C LYS A 279 -7.50 15.79 13.69
N VAL A 280 -7.33 14.92 14.69
CA VAL A 280 -6.04 14.31 15.03
C VAL A 280 -5.51 13.48 13.87
N VAL A 281 -6.36 12.65 13.25
CA VAL A 281 -5.97 11.81 12.10
C VAL A 281 -5.54 12.65 10.91
N TRP A 282 -6.28 13.72 10.59
CA TRP A 282 -5.95 14.60 9.48
C TRP A 282 -4.68 15.40 9.71
N SER A 283 -4.48 15.87 10.94
CA SER A 283 -3.27 16.60 11.32
C SER A 283 -2.05 15.69 11.22
N GLU A 284 -2.16 14.44 11.69
CA GLU A 284 -1.07 13.47 11.57
C GLU A 284 -0.77 13.13 10.11
N LEU A 285 -1.78 12.97 9.25
CA LEU A 285 -1.56 12.76 7.81
C LEU A 285 -0.74 13.90 7.19
N ILE A 286 -1.13 15.15 7.43
CA ILE A 286 -0.44 16.33 6.89
C ILE A 286 1.00 16.38 7.41
N LYS A 287 1.18 16.20 8.71
CA LYS A 287 2.50 16.18 9.35
C LYS A 287 3.42 15.12 8.75
N ARG A 288 2.96 13.87 8.65
CA ARG A 288 3.78 12.75 8.13
C ARG A 288 4.13 12.91 6.66
N ILE A 289 3.22 13.45 5.85
CA ILE A 289 3.53 13.78 4.45
C ILE A 289 4.52 14.94 4.38
N THR A 290 4.39 15.96 5.23
CA THR A 290 5.32 17.11 5.29
C THR A 290 6.73 16.66 5.68
N GLU A 291 6.87 15.81 6.71
CA GLU A 291 8.12 15.16 7.09
C GLU A 291 8.72 14.37 5.92
N ALA A 292 7.90 13.59 5.21
CA ALA A 292 8.35 12.85 4.03
C ALA A 292 8.87 13.76 2.92
N VAL A 293 8.18 14.87 2.62
CA VAL A 293 8.65 15.84 1.63
C VAL A 293 9.98 16.45 2.07
N ALA A 294 10.14 16.80 3.35
CA ALA A 294 11.39 17.35 3.89
C ALA A 294 12.56 16.37 3.75
N ILE A 295 12.36 15.11 4.13
CA ILE A 295 13.38 14.06 4.07
C ILE A 295 13.74 13.75 2.62
N CYS A 296 12.75 13.54 1.76
CA CYS A 296 12.98 13.09 0.38
C CYS A 296 13.43 14.24 -0.53
N SER A 297 12.99 15.48 -0.30
CA SER A 297 13.30 16.62 -1.20
C SER A 297 14.54 17.42 -0.79
N SER A 298 15.08 17.19 0.42
CA SER A 298 16.39 17.74 0.84
C SER A 298 17.57 17.12 0.10
N ARG A 299 17.32 16.04 -0.65
CA ARG A 299 18.33 15.29 -1.38
C ARG A 299 18.28 15.71 -2.85
N SER A 300 19.44 15.94 -3.48
CA SER A 300 19.53 16.30 -4.90
C SER A 300 19.76 15.07 -5.80
N ASP A 301 19.19 13.93 -5.44
CA ASP A 301 19.39 12.65 -6.15
C ASP A 301 18.30 12.38 -7.21
N ALA A 302 18.43 11.26 -7.92
CA ALA A 302 17.48 10.89 -8.98
C ALA A 302 16.09 10.54 -8.44
N PHE A 303 16.00 9.99 -7.22
CA PHE A 303 14.76 9.67 -6.56
C PHE A 303 13.98 10.93 -6.21
N SER A 304 14.65 11.92 -5.63
CA SER A 304 14.03 13.21 -5.31
C SER A 304 13.52 13.93 -6.56
N ARG A 305 14.30 13.92 -7.66
CA ARG A 305 13.84 14.48 -8.95
C ARG A 305 12.60 13.77 -9.50
N GLY A 306 12.53 12.45 -9.36
CA GLY A 306 11.40 11.64 -9.85
C GLY A 306 10.13 11.78 -9.01
N THR A 307 10.24 12.19 -7.74
CA THR A 307 9.11 12.21 -6.80
C THR A 307 8.66 13.62 -6.38
N ALA A 308 9.49 14.66 -6.55
CA ALA A 308 9.22 16.01 -6.06
C ALA A 308 7.88 16.60 -6.54
N GLY A 309 7.52 16.41 -7.81
CA GLY A 309 6.25 16.86 -8.36
C GLY A 309 5.06 16.14 -7.74
N GLY A 310 5.20 14.83 -7.49
CA GLY A 310 4.20 14.02 -6.78
C GLY A 310 4.01 14.47 -5.34
N PHE A 311 5.10 14.71 -4.61
CA PHE A 311 5.08 15.20 -3.24
C PHE A 311 4.42 16.58 -3.15
N THR A 312 4.82 17.51 -4.00
CA THR A 312 4.25 18.86 -4.01
C THR A 312 2.75 18.82 -4.29
N ASN A 313 2.35 18.11 -5.35
CA ASN A 313 0.95 17.98 -5.70
C ASN A 313 0.14 17.39 -4.55
N THR A 314 0.68 16.37 -3.89
CA THR A 314 0.01 15.71 -2.76
C THR A 314 -0.11 16.65 -1.57
N LEU A 315 0.98 17.30 -1.14
CA LEU A 315 0.96 18.22 0.01
C LEU A 315 -0.02 19.38 -0.21
N LEU A 316 -0.04 19.94 -1.42
CA LEU A 316 -0.97 21.02 -1.77
C LEU A 316 -2.41 20.51 -1.83
N SER A 317 -2.65 19.35 -2.45
CA SER A 317 -3.98 18.72 -2.53
C SER A 317 -4.55 18.41 -1.14
N ILE A 318 -3.78 17.78 -0.26
CA ILE A 318 -4.27 17.46 1.09
C ILE A 318 -4.57 18.73 1.89
N CYS A 319 -3.76 19.79 1.77
CA CYS A 319 -4.03 21.07 2.44
C CYS A 319 -5.35 21.67 1.96
N VAL A 320 -5.58 21.67 0.64
CA VAL A 320 -6.84 22.14 0.06
C VAL A 320 -8.03 21.29 0.51
N PHE A 321 -7.97 19.97 0.33
CA PHE A 321 -9.08 19.09 0.68
C PHE A 321 -9.39 19.09 2.17
N ILE A 322 -8.38 19.06 3.04
CA ILE A 322 -8.59 18.99 4.49
C ILE A 322 -9.03 20.34 5.06
N CYS A 323 -8.32 21.42 4.73
CA CYS A 323 -8.57 22.71 5.35
C CYS A 323 -9.73 23.46 4.69
N ALA A 324 -9.83 23.41 3.35
CA ALA A 324 -10.81 24.22 2.62
C ALA A 324 -12.11 23.46 2.34
N ILE A 325 -12.05 22.14 2.14
CA ILE A 325 -13.24 21.33 1.81
C ILE A 325 -13.84 20.69 3.04
N ARG A 326 -13.02 20.02 3.85
CA ARG A 326 -13.47 19.37 5.08
C ARG A 326 -13.58 20.34 6.27
N GLU A 327 -13.18 21.60 6.09
CA GLU A 327 -13.22 22.66 7.10
C GLU A 327 -12.49 22.28 8.41
N ILE A 328 -11.36 21.59 8.28
CA ILE A 328 -10.56 21.17 9.42
C ILE A 328 -9.42 22.15 9.63
N ASP A 329 -9.51 22.91 10.71
CA ASP A 329 -8.46 23.84 11.09
C ASP A 329 -7.20 23.10 11.54
N ILE A 330 -6.08 23.50 10.96
CA ILE A 330 -4.75 23.02 11.35
C ILE A 330 -3.97 24.10 12.09
N ASP A 331 -3.10 23.65 12.98
CA ASP A 331 -2.38 24.54 13.90
C ASP A 331 -1.31 25.37 13.16
N ASP A 332 -1.09 26.62 13.59
CA ASP A 332 -0.17 27.55 12.91
C ASP A 332 1.27 27.01 12.83
N LYS A 333 1.71 26.25 13.84
CA LYS A 333 3.01 25.57 13.80
C LYS A 333 3.14 24.58 12.63
N MET A 334 2.06 23.86 12.30
CA MET A 334 2.07 22.93 11.17
C MET A 334 2.11 23.69 9.84
N TRP A 335 1.43 24.84 9.75
CA TRP A 335 1.59 25.75 8.61
C TRP A 335 3.04 26.21 8.43
N ASP A 336 3.73 26.55 9.51
CA ASP A 336 5.14 26.94 9.46
C ASP A 336 6.02 25.80 8.94
N GLU A 337 5.77 24.56 9.36
CA GLU A 337 6.49 23.37 8.87
C GLU A 337 6.25 23.13 7.38
N ILE A 338 5.01 23.24 6.90
CA ILE A 338 4.65 23.15 5.48
C ILE A 338 5.36 24.25 4.67
N TRP A 339 5.33 25.48 5.18
CA TRP A 339 5.97 26.62 4.54
C TRP A 339 7.49 26.43 4.44
N ILE A 340 8.14 25.97 5.51
CA ILE A 340 9.59 25.69 5.53
C ILE A 340 9.96 24.69 4.44
N VAL A 341 9.15 23.64 4.25
CA VAL A 341 9.38 22.63 3.19
C VAL A 341 9.31 23.26 1.81
N PHE A 342 8.32 24.11 1.54
CA PHE A 342 8.22 24.78 0.26
C PHE A 342 9.33 25.81 0.04
N LYS A 343 9.70 26.57 1.07
CA LYS A 343 10.79 27.54 1.01
C LYS A 343 12.14 26.89 0.72
N ASN A 344 12.40 25.73 1.34
CA ASN A 344 13.68 25.03 1.24
C ASN A 344 13.72 23.98 0.10
N GLY A 345 12.60 23.76 -0.59
CA GLY A 345 12.48 22.73 -1.62
C GLY A 345 13.45 22.96 -2.78
N ILE A 346 14.39 22.02 -2.98
CA ILE A 346 15.42 22.08 -4.03
C ILE A 346 14.80 22.11 -5.44
N PHE A 347 13.56 21.62 -5.60
CA PHE A 347 12.89 21.46 -6.89
C PHE A 347 11.81 22.51 -7.17
N TRP A 348 12.19 23.78 -7.05
CA TRP A 348 11.32 24.95 -7.27
C TRP A 348 10.51 24.89 -8.58
N GLN A 349 11.10 24.42 -9.68
CA GLN A 349 10.40 24.34 -10.97
C GLN A 349 9.18 23.40 -10.93
N GLN A 350 9.34 22.19 -10.38
CA GLN A 350 8.23 21.24 -10.29
C GLN A 350 7.17 21.77 -9.31
N MET A 351 7.60 22.43 -8.24
CA MET A 351 6.68 23.08 -7.30
C MET A 351 5.85 24.17 -7.96
N VAL A 352 6.49 25.11 -8.66
CA VAL A 352 5.80 26.22 -9.36
C VAL A 352 4.81 25.68 -10.38
N GLN A 353 5.15 24.61 -11.09
CA GLN A 353 4.22 23.95 -12.01
C GLN A 353 2.98 23.40 -11.30
N GLN A 354 3.14 22.71 -10.16
CA GLN A 354 1.99 22.23 -9.39
C GLN A 354 1.17 23.38 -8.79
N TRP A 355 1.83 24.42 -8.31
CA TRP A 355 1.18 25.64 -7.83
C TRP A 355 0.36 26.32 -8.92
N SER A 356 0.90 26.46 -10.13
CA SER A 356 0.16 26.99 -11.29
C SER A 356 -1.11 26.20 -11.53
N LYS A 357 -1.02 24.87 -11.59
CA LYS A 357 -2.21 24.01 -11.79
C LYS A 357 -3.26 24.22 -10.70
N VAL A 358 -2.86 24.34 -9.44
CA VAL A 358 -3.80 24.59 -8.35
C VAL A 358 -4.41 25.98 -8.45
N VAL A 359 -3.62 27.01 -8.77
CA VAL A 359 -4.13 28.36 -9.00
C VAL A 359 -5.10 28.39 -10.18
N ASP A 360 -4.81 27.70 -11.28
CA ASP A 360 -5.68 27.60 -12.46
C ASP A 360 -7.01 26.92 -12.11
N ASN A 361 -6.95 25.77 -11.42
CA ASN A 361 -8.13 25.04 -10.98
C ASN A 361 -9.00 25.85 -10.02
N VAL A 362 -8.37 26.56 -9.09
CA VAL A 362 -9.04 27.46 -8.16
C VAL A 362 -9.65 28.64 -8.90
N THR A 363 -8.92 29.24 -9.83
CA THR A 363 -9.39 30.39 -10.62
C THR A 363 -10.62 30.00 -11.44
N ARG A 364 -10.57 28.83 -12.09
CA ARG A 364 -11.72 28.24 -12.79
C ARG A 364 -12.90 28.04 -11.83
N ALA A 365 -12.67 27.44 -10.67
CA ALA A 365 -13.72 27.22 -9.65
C ALA A 365 -14.33 28.53 -9.15
N LEU A 366 -13.52 29.57 -8.96
CA LEU A 366 -13.99 30.90 -8.56
C LEU A 366 -14.85 31.55 -9.65
N ILE A 367 -14.47 31.42 -10.92
CA ILE A 367 -15.20 32.02 -12.03
C ILE A 367 -16.52 31.28 -12.28
N LEU A 368 -16.49 29.95 -12.20
CA LEU A 368 -17.70 29.13 -12.15
C LEU A 368 -18.64 29.57 -11.03
N ASN A 369 -18.13 29.87 -9.83
CA ASN A 369 -18.97 30.30 -8.71
C ASN A 369 -19.60 31.68 -8.92
N LEU A 370 -18.77 32.64 -9.34
CA LEU A 370 -19.17 34.04 -9.37
C LEU A 370 -20.02 34.36 -10.61
N PHE A 371 -19.78 33.64 -11.70
CA PHE A 371 -20.38 33.95 -13.00
C PHE A 371 -21.15 32.79 -13.62
N ALA A 372 -21.11 31.58 -13.03
CA ALA A 372 -21.69 30.36 -13.62
C ALA A 372 -21.16 30.05 -15.03
N ILE A 373 -19.91 30.46 -15.32
CA ILE A 373 -19.24 30.25 -16.61
C ILE A 373 -18.08 29.27 -16.43
N ASP A 374 -18.07 28.18 -17.19
CA ASP A 374 -16.90 27.31 -17.28
C ASP A 374 -15.95 27.85 -18.36
N ILE A 375 -14.77 28.32 -17.96
CA ILE A 375 -13.77 28.85 -18.90
C ILE A 375 -13.06 27.72 -19.67
N HIS A 376 -13.15 26.48 -19.19
CA HIS A 376 -12.50 25.32 -19.81
C HIS A 376 -13.52 24.33 -20.39
N GLU A 377 -14.72 24.78 -20.74
CA GLU A 377 -15.57 24.02 -21.67
C GLU A 377 -14.81 23.94 -23.00
N ARG A 378 -14.09 22.83 -23.19
CA ARG A 378 -13.36 22.56 -24.42
C ARG A 378 -14.39 22.48 -25.54
N SER A 379 -14.26 23.39 -26.49
CA SER A 379 -15.08 23.51 -27.69
C SER A 379 -15.06 22.21 -28.51
N ASP A 380 -16.03 21.32 -28.25
CA ASP A 380 -16.39 20.20 -29.12
C ASP A 380 -17.62 20.55 -30.00
N ASP A 381 -17.74 21.80 -30.42
CA ASP A 381 -18.71 22.21 -31.44
C ASP A 381 -17.99 22.60 -32.73
N ASN A 382 -17.52 21.57 -33.44
CA ASN A 382 -17.25 21.64 -34.87
C ASN A 382 -18.15 20.62 -35.57
N SER A 383 -19.45 20.91 -35.69
CA SER A 383 -20.22 20.68 -36.93
C SER A 383 -21.66 21.21 -36.82
N GLU A 384 -21.92 22.27 -37.61
CA GLU A 384 -23.14 22.47 -38.40
C GLU A 384 -24.49 22.68 -37.67
N GLY A 385 -24.76 23.95 -37.38
CA GLY A 385 -25.91 24.66 -37.93
C GLY A 385 -27.33 24.19 -37.58
N HIS A 386 -27.90 24.74 -36.51
CA HIS A 386 -29.36 24.85 -36.38
C HIS A 386 -29.82 26.26 -36.01
N GLY A 387 -30.00 27.07 -37.05
CA GLY A 387 -30.96 28.16 -37.06
C GLY A 387 -32.39 27.61 -37.07
N LYS A 388 -33.19 28.07 -36.10
CA LYS A 388 -34.66 28.14 -36.06
C LYS A 388 -35.44 27.47 -37.21
N ARG A 389 -36.32 26.51 -36.89
CA ARG A 389 -37.71 26.53 -37.39
C ARG A 389 -38.69 25.62 -36.65
N LEU A 390 -39.86 26.22 -36.42
CA LEU A 390 -41.10 25.62 -35.94
C LEU A 390 -41.74 24.67 -36.98
N ALA A 391 -42.49 23.70 -36.44
CA ALA A 391 -43.77 23.15 -36.88
C ALA A 391 -43.94 22.39 -38.22
N SER A 392 -44.73 21.31 -38.08
CA SER A 392 -45.72 20.73 -39.03
C SER A 392 -45.34 19.43 -39.75
N ASN A 393 -46.13 18.38 -39.44
CA ASN A 393 -46.72 17.31 -40.28
C ASN A 393 -46.17 17.20 -41.72
N ARG A 394 -45.87 16.01 -42.27
CA ARG A 394 -46.85 14.98 -42.71
C ARG A 394 -46.11 13.88 -43.50
N SER A 395 -46.61 12.65 -43.35
CA SER A 395 -46.75 11.55 -44.35
C SER A 395 -45.55 10.94 -45.09
N ASP A 396 -45.52 9.61 -44.93
CA ASP A 396 -45.48 8.55 -45.97
C ASP A 396 -44.17 7.93 -46.46
N LYS A 397 -44.17 6.58 -46.30
CA LYS A 397 -43.58 5.51 -47.14
C LYS A 397 -42.05 5.39 -47.08
N SER A 398 -41.42 4.21 -47.11
CA SER A 398 -41.83 2.80 -47.15
C SER A 398 -40.53 1.97 -47.20
N SER A 399 -40.56 0.75 -46.66
CA SER A 399 -39.72 -0.41 -47.07
C SER A 399 -38.22 -0.32 -46.74
N GLU A 400 -37.47 -1.38 -46.44
CA GLU A 400 -37.69 -2.81 -46.15
C GLU A 400 -36.29 -3.36 -45.79
N ASN A 401 -36.28 -4.46 -45.04
CA ASN A 401 -35.22 -5.48 -44.94
C ASN A 401 -33.92 -5.05 -44.23
N GLY A 402 -33.43 -5.76 -43.21
CA GLY A 402 -33.38 -7.21 -42.99
C GLY A 402 -31.89 -7.55 -42.87
N SER A 403 -31.36 -7.71 -41.66
CA SER A 403 -31.27 -8.97 -40.89
C SER A 403 -29.86 -9.58 -40.98
N VAL A 404 -29.46 -10.22 -39.87
CA VAL A 404 -28.43 -11.27 -39.73
C VAL A 404 -26.97 -10.80 -39.70
N ASN A 405 -26.02 -11.33 -38.92
CA ASN A 405 -25.87 -12.10 -37.67
C ASN A 405 -24.37 -12.48 -37.61
N GLY A 406 -23.84 -12.89 -36.45
CA GLY A 406 -22.61 -13.70 -36.37
C GLY A 406 -21.33 -12.92 -36.04
N ASN A 407 -20.75 -12.91 -34.84
CA ASN A 407 -20.30 -13.97 -33.92
C ASN A 407 -18.82 -14.38 -34.13
N ASN A 408 -18.08 -14.33 -33.01
CA ASN A 408 -16.85 -15.05 -32.62
C ASN A 408 -15.48 -14.80 -33.28
N GLY A 409 -14.55 -14.28 -32.46
CA GLY A 409 -13.54 -15.15 -31.80
C GLY A 409 -12.10 -15.13 -32.35
N GLY A 410 -11.15 -14.75 -31.47
CA GLY A 410 -9.85 -15.43 -31.34
C GLY A 410 -8.57 -14.67 -31.74
N GLY A 411 -7.80 -14.26 -30.73
CA GLY A 411 -6.37 -14.63 -30.63
C GLY A 411 -5.27 -13.65 -31.08
N MET A 412 -4.32 -13.46 -30.15
CA MET A 412 -2.85 -13.38 -30.35
C MET A 412 -2.16 -11.99 -30.30
N TYR A 413 -1.36 -11.84 -29.23
CA TYR A 413 -0.13 -11.06 -29.01
C TYR A 413 0.34 -10.01 -30.02
N GLY A 414 0.59 -8.80 -29.51
CA GLY A 414 1.48 -7.79 -30.08
C GLY A 414 1.86 -6.74 -29.04
N ASN A 415 3.14 -6.71 -28.65
CA ASN A 415 3.75 -5.62 -27.87
C ASN A 415 3.74 -4.32 -28.70
N SER A 416 3.41 -3.21 -28.06
CA SER A 416 4.02 -1.91 -28.36
C SER A 416 3.74 -0.93 -27.24
N ASP A 417 4.81 -0.29 -26.80
CA ASP A 417 4.90 0.75 -25.81
C ASP A 417 3.90 1.89 -26.07
N GLU A 418 3.09 2.23 -25.06
CA GLU A 418 2.46 3.54 -24.94
C GLU A 418 2.35 3.88 -23.44
N GLU A 419 3.24 4.75 -22.98
CA GLU A 419 3.13 5.45 -21.70
C GLU A 419 1.81 6.24 -21.68
N THR A 420 0.75 5.61 -21.19
CA THR A 420 -0.47 6.31 -20.83
C THR A 420 -0.23 6.97 -19.48
N ILE A 421 0.19 8.23 -19.52
CA ILE A 421 0.08 9.15 -18.40
C ILE A 421 -1.41 9.26 -18.08
N ILE A 422 -1.86 8.51 -17.07
CA ILE A 422 -3.18 8.68 -16.50
C ILE A 422 -3.15 10.03 -15.78
N GLU A 423 -3.61 11.08 -16.46
CA GLU A 423 -3.97 12.32 -15.79
C GLU A 423 -5.09 11.98 -14.78
N PRO A 424 -4.88 12.23 -13.47
CA PRO A 424 -5.95 12.03 -12.50
C PRO A 424 -7.08 13.01 -12.85
N ASN A 425 -8.28 12.49 -12.97
CA ASN A 425 -9.51 13.19 -13.33
C ASN A 425 -9.96 14.14 -12.20
N SER A 426 -9.10 15.09 -11.81
CA SER A 426 -9.31 16.06 -10.72
C SER A 426 -10.32 17.15 -11.04
N ASP A 427 -10.74 17.23 -12.31
CA ASP A 427 -11.50 18.35 -12.85
C ASP A 427 -12.99 18.33 -12.47
N LYS A 428 -13.56 17.15 -12.20
CA LYS A 428 -14.98 17.02 -11.82
C LYS A 428 -15.22 17.20 -10.31
N ASP A 429 -14.22 16.95 -9.48
CA ASP A 429 -14.36 16.89 -8.03
C ASP A 429 -14.44 18.26 -7.35
N ILE A 430 -13.86 19.28 -7.98
CA ILE A 430 -13.82 20.66 -7.47
C ILE A 430 -15.13 21.39 -7.77
N GLN A 431 -15.95 20.88 -8.72
CA GLN A 431 -17.06 21.64 -9.29
C GLN A 431 -18.33 21.70 -8.43
N SER A 432 -18.59 20.77 -7.49
CA SER A 432 -19.94 20.65 -6.92
C SER A 432 -20.15 21.10 -5.48
N VAL A 433 -19.13 21.36 -4.64
CA VAL A 433 -19.38 21.70 -3.21
C VAL A 433 -18.50 22.81 -2.61
N VAL A 434 -17.45 23.32 -3.27
CA VAL A 434 -16.39 24.05 -2.53
C VAL A 434 -15.93 25.34 -3.20
N GLN A 435 -16.80 26.33 -3.35
CA GLN A 435 -16.38 27.56 -4.02
C GLN A 435 -16.26 28.79 -3.11
N ILE A 436 -17.01 28.87 -2.02
CA ILE A 436 -16.91 30.01 -1.07
C ILE A 436 -15.79 29.78 -0.04
N GLN A 437 -15.70 28.57 0.52
CA GLN A 437 -14.70 28.22 1.53
C GLN A 437 -13.29 28.16 0.94
N LEU A 438 -13.17 27.61 -0.27
CA LEU A 438 -11.93 27.58 -1.04
C LEU A 438 -11.39 28.99 -1.30
N LYS A 439 -12.27 29.95 -1.63
CA LYS A 439 -11.91 31.36 -1.81
C LYS A 439 -11.31 31.96 -0.54
N HIS A 440 -11.95 31.75 0.61
CA HIS A 440 -11.50 32.30 1.88
C HIS A 440 -10.16 31.69 2.32
N PHE A 441 -10.03 30.37 2.25
CA PHE A 441 -8.79 29.65 2.57
C PHE A 441 -7.62 30.12 1.71
N ILE A 442 -7.84 30.21 0.39
CA ILE A 442 -6.77 30.55 -0.55
C ILE A 442 -6.32 32.00 -0.38
N LEU A 443 -7.25 32.95 -0.30
CA LEU A 443 -6.91 34.36 -0.16
C LEU A 443 -6.33 34.72 1.21
N ASN A 444 -6.80 34.09 2.30
CA ASN A 444 -6.38 34.46 3.66
C ASN A 444 -5.27 33.61 4.26
N LYS A 445 -5.16 32.32 3.93
CA LYS A 445 -4.14 31.45 4.52
C LYS A 445 -3.01 31.17 3.53
N LEU A 446 -3.33 30.64 2.33
CA LEU A 446 -2.29 30.32 1.35
C LEU A 446 -1.61 31.56 0.76
N PHE A 447 -2.35 32.55 0.24
CA PHE A 447 -1.69 33.73 -0.35
C PHE A 447 -0.99 34.63 0.68
N LYS A 448 -1.50 34.76 1.91
CA LYS A 448 -0.86 35.59 2.94
C LYS A 448 0.43 34.98 3.49
N GLN A 449 0.51 33.66 3.62
CA GLN A 449 1.71 33.01 4.14
C GLN A 449 2.83 32.87 3.09
N PHE A 450 2.49 32.82 1.80
CA PHE A 450 3.46 32.63 0.71
C PHE A 450 3.98 33.93 0.08
N HIS A 451 3.55 35.10 0.55
CA HIS A 451 3.91 36.42 -0.03
C HIS A 451 5.03 37.16 0.74
N VAL A 452 5.91 36.42 1.42
CA VAL A 452 7.14 36.91 2.07
C VAL A 452 8.31 36.05 1.61
#